data_AF-A0AAU8WV52-F1
#
_entry.id   AF-A0AAU8WV52-F1
#
_cell.length_a   1.000
_cell.length_b   1.000
_cell.length_c   1.000
_cell.angle_alpha   90.00
_cell.angle_beta   90.00
_cell.angle_gamma   90.00
#
_symmetry.space_group_name_H-M   'P 1'
#
loop_
_entity.id
_entity.type
_entity.pdbx_description
1 polymer ?
#
loop_
_entity_poly.entity_id
_entity_poly.type
_entity_poly.pdbx_seq_one_letter_code
_entity_poly.pdbx_strand_id
1 'polypeptide(L)'
;MSAVLILLILVSGFVFTSLHIPARFKQKRTTGWDSYFYVVAWGTLWGFIAAIICVLIDFFNCVALTIEYLGYNLKDVSKLSIKFDDIRTIAFAFVSVSIALICGLLSRLYFTLFPDKKLKHIAKIAKNDHLDTFILEASATQIPILVTLGSRKCYVGICFGEAGFDDGGSEHISLLPLLSGYRDKDKLSLNILTNYHIHYEDNDLYDGTHDNLTLDQFRVIIPKSEVEIYSFFDIATFKQFKEVEKKCDKNGADNGIGIPNSEFSASSVQESYRDFNSTSSG
;
A
#
# COMPACT_ATOMS: atom_id res chain seq x y z
N MET A 1 -35.46 -5.31 14.14
CA MET A 1 -34.43 -5.20 15.20
C MET A 1 -33.09 -5.78 14.77
N SER A 2 -32.97 -7.09 14.47
CA SER A 2 -31.67 -7.72 14.19
C SER A 2 -30.91 -7.16 12.97
N ALA A 3 -31.62 -6.84 11.87
CA ALA A 3 -30.98 -6.25 10.68
C ALA A 3 -30.40 -4.85 10.94
N VAL A 4 -31.03 -4.05 11.81
CA VAL A 4 -30.57 -2.70 12.17
C VAL A 4 -29.29 -2.79 12.99
N LEU A 5 -29.18 -3.76 13.89
CA LEU A 5 -27.96 -4.00 14.67
C LEU A 5 -26.80 -4.46 13.78
N ILE A 6 -27.06 -5.32 12.80
CA ILE A 6 -26.03 -5.75 11.83
C ILE A 6 -25.56 -4.55 11.00
N LEU A 7 -26.50 -3.75 10.48
CA LEU A 7 -26.17 -2.53 9.72
C LEU A 7 -25.34 -1.57 10.57
N LEU A 8 -25.70 -1.39 11.84
CA LEU A 8 -25.00 -0.52 12.76
C LEU A 8 -23.56 -0.97 13.01
N ILE A 9 -23.36 -2.26 13.26
CA ILE A 9 -22.03 -2.87 13.38
C ILE A 9 -21.24 -2.64 12.09
N LEU A 10 -21.88 -2.77 10.93
CA LEU A 10 -21.22 -2.51 9.64
C LEU A 10 -20.78 -1.05 9.52
N VAL A 11 -21.65 -0.11 9.89
CA VAL A 11 -21.38 1.34 9.81
C VAL A 11 -20.26 1.73 10.78
N SER A 12 -20.31 1.29 12.04
CA SER A 12 -19.27 1.61 13.02
C SER A 12 -17.91 1.02 12.61
N GLY A 13 -17.92 -0.21 12.11
CA GLY A 13 -16.73 -0.85 11.54
C GLY A 13 -16.16 -0.06 10.37
N PHE A 14 -17.02 0.32 9.41
CA PHE A 14 -16.60 1.03 8.20
C PHE A 14 -16.04 2.42 8.50
N VAL A 15 -16.65 3.16 9.43
CA VAL A 15 -16.16 4.46 9.89
C VAL A 15 -14.76 4.31 10.49
N PHE A 16 -14.54 3.31 11.34
CA PHE A 16 -13.22 3.09 11.92
C PHE A 16 -12.18 2.67 10.87
N THR A 17 -12.49 1.67 10.04
CA THR A 17 -11.54 1.14 9.06
C THR A 17 -11.21 2.13 7.95
N SER A 18 -12.12 3.06 7.62
CA SER A 18 -11.84 4.13 6.66
C SER A 18 -10.94 5.24 7.21
N LEU A 19 -10.91 5.45 8.54
CA LEU A 19 -10.09 6.47 9.20
C LEU A 19 -8.74 5.94 9.68
N HIS A 20 -8.69 4.71 10.21
CA HIS A 20 -7.48 4.09 10.73
C HIS A 20 -6.60 3.57 9.59
N ILE A 21 -5.48 4.26 9.31
CA ILE A 21 -4.61 4.01 8.14
C ILE A 21 -4.22 2.51 7.97
N PRO A 22 -3.73 1.80 9.01
CA PRO A 22 -3.39 0.38 8.86
C PRO A 22 -4.60 -0.51 8.54
N ALA A 23 -5.77 -0.25 9.15
CA ALA A 23 -6.97 -1.02 8.85
C ALA A 23 -7.51 -0.69 7.46
N ARG A 24 -7.46 0.56 7.02
CA ARG A 24 -7.81 1.00 5.67
C ARG A 24 -6.96 0.26 4.64
N PHE A 25 -5.66 0.16 4.91
CA PHE A 25 -4.71 -0.54 4.05
C PHE A 25 -5.02 -2.02 3.96
N LYS A 26 -5.27 -2.69 5.10
CA LYS A 26 -5.65 -4.10 5.10
C LYS A 26 -7.00 -4.34 4.41
N GLN A 27 -7.99 -3.46 4.61
CA GLN A 27 -9.33 -3.59 4.04
C GLN A 27 -9.35 -3.44 2.52
N LYS A 28 -8.55 -2.53 1.95
CA LYS A 28 -8.50 -2.33 0.50
C LYS A 28 -7.83 -3.49 -0.23
N ARG A 29 -6.95 -4.24 0.44
CA ARG A 29 -6.31 -5.44 -0.11
C ARG A 29 -7.16 -6.70 -0.02
N THR A 30 -8.17 -6.73 0.84
CA THR A 30 -9.08 -7.88 0.91
C THR A 30 -10.11 -7.79 -0.21
N THR A 31 -10.28 -8.88 -0.95
CA THR A 31 -11.20 -8.95 -2.07
C THR A 31 -12.47 -9.71 -1.68
N GLY A 32 -13.61 -9.32 -2.27
CA GLY A 32 -14.88 -10.01 -2.08
C GLY A 32 -15.39 -10.01 -0.63
N TRP A 33 -15.77 -11.19 -0.14
CA TRP A 33 -16.45 -11.38 1.15
C TRP A 33 -15.57 -11.05 2.36
N ASP A 34 -14.25 -11.26 2.26
CA ASP A 34 -13.30 -11.04 3.36
C ASP A 34 -13.25 -9.58 3.80
N SER A 35 -13.46 -8.63 2.88
CA SER A 35 -13.51 -7.20 3.20
C SER A 35 -14.71 -6.86 4.10
N TYR A 36 -15.86 -7.47 3.83
CA TYR A 36 -17.06 -7.28 4.67
C TYR A 36 -16.86 -7.88 6.06
N PHE A 37 -16.33 -9.11 6.18
CA PHE A 37 -16.08 -9.72 7.47
C PHE A 37 -15.03 -8.95 8.28
N TYR A 38 -14.02 -8.38 7.63
CA TYR A 38 -13.03 -7.52 8.29
C TYR A 38 -13.67 -6.27 8.89
N VAL A 39 -14.57 -5.60 8.15
CA VAL A 39 -15.34 -4.45 8.64
C VAL A 39 -16.25 -4.86 9.80
N VAL A 40 -16.96 -5.98 9.68
CA VAL A 40 -17.83 -6.52 10.74
C VAL A 40 -17.04 -6.83 12.00
N ALA A 41 -15.83 -7.37 11.90
CA ALA A 41 -14.99 -7.68 13.05
C ALA A 41 -14.64 -6.42 13.86
N TRP A 42 -14.22 -5.34 13.17
CA TRP A 42 -13.96 -4.05 13.81
C TRP A 42 -15.23 -3.42 14.38
N GLY A 43 -16.34 -3.50 13.64
CA GLY A 43 -17.63 -3.00 14.11
C GLY A 43 -18.13 -3.72 15.36
N THR A 44 -17.90 -5.04 15.43
CA THR A 44 -18.29 -5.87 16.58
C THR A 44 -17.46 -5.51 17.80
N LEU A 45 -16.16 -5.24 17.62
CA LEU A 45 -15.29 -4.75 18.68
C LEU A 45 -15.80 -3.42 19.26
N TRP A 46 -16.12 -2.44 18.41
CA TRP A 46 -16.65 -1.15 18.86
C TRP A 46 -18.05 -1.28 19.47
N GLY A 47 -18.89 -2.15 18.91
CA GLY A 47 -20.18 -2.51 19.50
C GLY A 47 -20.04 -3.12 20.89
N PHE A 48 -19.07 -4.02 21.10
CA PHE A 48 -18.82 -4.62 22.41
C PHE A 48 -18.35 -3.58 23.44
N ILE A 49 -17.43 -2.70 23.06
CA ILE A 49 -16.97 -1.59 23.91
C ILE A 49 -18.14 -0.64 24.24
N ALA A 50 -18.97 -0.29 23.25
CA ALA A 50 -20.16 0.53 23.46
C ALA A 50 -21.16 -0.15 24.40
N ALA A 51 -21.35 -1.46 24.30
CA ALA A 51 -22.23 -2.21 25.20
C ALA A 51 -21.75 -2.12 26.65
N ILE A 52 -20.46 -2.29 26.90
CA ILE A 52 -19.86 -2.14 28.24
C ILE A 52 -20.11 -0.72 28.77
N ILE A 53 -19.88 0.31 27.94
CA ILE A 53 -20.09 1.71 28.32
C ILE A 53 -21.56 1.98 28.65
N CYS A 54 -22.50 1.49 27.84
CA CYS A 54 -23.93 1.62 28.11
C CYS A 54 -24.32 0.94 29.43
N VAL A 55 -23.79 -0.26 29.71
CA VAL A 55 -24.03 -0.97 30.98
C VAL A 55 -23.46 -0.19 32.17
N LEU A 56 -22.29 0.43 32.03
CA LEU A 56 -21.71 1.27 33.08
C LEU A 56 -22.54 2.54 33.31
N ILE A 57 -22.99 3.20 32.25
CA ILE A 57 -23.87 4.39 32.33
C ILE A 57 -25.17 4.05 33.08
N ASP A 58 -25.76 2.89 32.77
CA ASP A 58 -26.96 2.38 33.45
C ASP A 58 -26.66 2.02 34.92
N PHE A 59 -25.52 1.38 35.20
CA PHE A 59 -25.11 1.00 36.55
C PHE A 59 -24.91 2.20 37.48
N PHE A 60 -24.26 3.27 36.98
CA PHE A 60 -24.07 4.52 37.74
C PHE A 60 -25.32 5.42 37.74
N ASN A 61 -26.40 5.00 37.09
CA ASN A 61 -27.64 5.75 36.95
C ASN A 61 -27.42 7.18 36.42
N CYS A 62 -26.39 7.36 35.57
CA CYS A 62 -25.98 8.68 35.09
C CYS A 62 -27.12 9.39 34.33
N VAL A 63 -27.98 8.63 33.66
CA VAL A 63 -29.14 9.17 32.95
C VAL A 63 -30.14 9.83 33.91
N ALA A 64 -30.45 9.18 35.04
CA ALA A 64 -31.36 9.75 36.04
C ALA A 64 -30.77 11.00 36.69
N LEU A 65 -29.48 10.97 37.04
CA LEU A 65 -28.75 12.12 37.59
C LEU A 65 -28.71 13.32 36.61
N THR A 66 -28.55 13.05 35.31
CA THR A 66 -28.51 14.11 34.29
C THR A 66 -29.89 14.74 34.08
N ILE A 67 -30.96 13.93 34.08
CA ILE A 67 -32.35 14.40 33.96
C ILE A 67 -32.76 15.25 35.17
N GLU A 68 -32.34 14.84 36.36
CA GLU A 68 -32.56 15.58 37.61
C GLU A 68 -31.80 16.92 37.62
N TYR A 69 -30.54 16.92 37.15
CA TYR A 69 -29.75 18.15 36.98
C TYR A 69 -30.35 19.14 35.96
N LEU A 70 -30.96 18.64 34.89
CA LEU A 70 -31.64 19.45 33.89
C LEU A 70 -33.04 19.93 34.32
N GLY A 71 -33.51 19.54 35.51
CA GLY A 71 -34.77 20.01 36.10
C GLY A 71 -36.03 19.36 35.51
N TYR A 72 -35.92 18.28 34.75
CA TYR A 72 -37.07 17.55 34.20
C TYR A 72 -37.50 16.42 35.14
N ASN A 73 -38.81 16.32 35.40
CA ASN A 73 -39.35 15.19 36.16
C ASN A 73 -39.37 13.94 35.27
N LEU A 74 -38.86 12.80 35.78
CA LEU A 74 -38.87 11.49 35.10
C LEU A 74 -40.27 11.05 34.62
N LYS A 75 -41.33 11.59 35.22
CA LYS A 75 -42.75 11.35 34.89
C LYS A 75 -43.23 12.04 33.60
N ASP A 76 -42.54 13.07 33.11
CA ASP A 76 -42.91 13.73 31.85
C ASP A 76 -42.21 13.10 30.65
N VAL A 77 -41.04 12.50 30.86
CA VAL A 77 -40.31 11.73 29.83
C VAL A 77 -41.01 10.42 29.51
N SER A 78 -41.66 9.79 30.50
CA SER A 78 -42.47 8.58 30.30
C SER A 78 -43.79 8.81 29.57
N LYS A 79 -44.19 10.07 29.31
CA LYS A 79 -45.32 10.42 28.43
C LYS A 79 -44.93 10.48 26.95
N LEU A 80 -43.63 10.48 26.60
CA LEU A 80 -43.24 10.30 25.20
C LEU A 80 -43.61 8.88 24.78
N SER A 81 -44.24 8.74 23.61
CA SER A 81 -44.67 7.45 23.03
C SER A 81 -43.51 6.54 22.58
N ILE A 82 -42.28 6.83 23.01
CA ILE A 82 -41.06 6.11 22.68
C ILE A 82 -40.83 5.08 23.78
N LYS A 83 -40.69 3.80 23.40
CA LYS A 83 -40.39 2.75 24.38
C LYS A 83 -38.97 2.96 24.92
N PHE A 84 -38.77 2.72 26.22
CA PHE A 84 -37.44 2.78 26.84
C PHE A 84 -36.40 1.89 26.14
N ASP A 85 -36.85 0.78 25.54
CA ASP A 85 -36.00 -0.14 24.77
C ASP A 85 -35.48 0.48 23.46
N ASP A 86 -36.28 1.32 22.82
CA ASP A 86 -35.89 2.05 21.61
C ASP A 86 -34.85 3.13 21.94
N ILE A 87 -35.01 3.81 23.08
CA ILE A 87 -34.05 4.82 23.58
C ILE A 87 -32.68 4.16 23.85
N ARG A 88 -32.67 2.99 24.51
CA ARG A 88 -31.43 2.23 24.76
C ARG A 88 -30.74 1.81 23.46
N THR A 89 -31.52 1.36 22.49
CA THR A 89 -30.99 0.95 21.18
C THR A 89 -30.38 2.14 20.43
N ILE A 90 -31.03 3.31 20.47
CA ILE A 90 -30.51 4.55 19.86
C ILE A 90 -29.26 5.04 20.61
N ALA A 91 -29.24 4.97 21.94
CA ALA A 91 -28.07 5.36 22.72
C ALA A 91 -26.86 4.46 22.41
N PHE A 92 -27.07 3.15 22.39
CA PHE A 92 -26.06 2.18 21.97
C PHE A 92 -25.53 2.48 20.56
N ALA A 93 -26.46 2.75 19.63
CA ALA A 93 -26.14 3.09 18.26
C ALA A 93 -25.21 4.30 18.17
N PHE A 94 -25.60 5.39 18.82
CA PHE A 94 -24.86 6.65 18.83
C PHE A 94 -23.48 6.50 19.47
N VAL A 95 -23.39 5.82 20.62
CA VAL A 95 -22.13 5.59 21.34
C VAL A 95 -21.17 4.76 20.50
N SER A 96 -21.63 3.68 19.87
CA SER A 96 -20.78 2.80 19.05
C SER A 96 -20.15 3.52 17.85
N VAL A 97 -20.93 4.32 17.12
CA VAL A 97 -20.44 5.07 15.95
C VAL A 97 -19.53 6.22 16.41
N SER A 98 -19.89 6.91 17.50
CA SER A 98 -19.09 8.03 18.02
C SER A 98 -17.71 7.58 18.50
N ILE A 99 -17.62 6.46 19.22
CA ILE A 99 -16.33 5.92 19.66
C ILE A 99 -15.49 5.49 18.45
N ALA A 100 -16.09 4.76 17.50
CA ALA A 100 -15.41 4.36 16.27
C ALA A 100 -14.84 5.57 15.50
N LEU A 101 -15.61 6.65 15.41
CA LEU A 101 -15.20 7.91 14.78
C LEU A 101 -14.06 8.59 15.55
N ILE A 102 -14.21 8.77 16.87
CA ILE A 102 -13.19 9.42 17.71
C ILE A 102 -11.88 8.64 17.67
N CYS A 103 -11.92 7.32 17.85
CA CYS A 103 -10.73 6.46 17.78
C CYS A 103 -10.11 6.46 16.38
N GLY A 104 -10.94 6.48 15.32
CA GLY A 104 -10.47 6.60 13.95
C GLY A 104 -9.74 7.92 13.69
N LEU A 105 -10.32 9.05 14.12
CA LEU A 105 -9.71 10.38 13.98
C LEU A 105 -8.43 10.53 14.79
N LEU A 106 -8.43 10.09 16.06
CA LEU A 106 -7.25 10.11 16.92
C LEU A 106 -6.11 9.29 16.30
N SER A 107 -6.43 8.13 15.75
CA SER A 107 -5.42 7.32 15.08
C SER A 107 -4.90 7.98 13.80
N ARG A 108 -5.78 8.61 13.01
CA ARG A 108 -5.35 9.36 11.82
C ARG A 108 -4.40 10.48 12.21
N LEU A 109 -4.76 11.25 13.24
CA LEU A 109 -3.92 12.33 13.77
C LEU A 109 -2.56 11.81 14.22
N TYR A 110 -2.53 10.68 14.95
CA TYR A 110 -1.29 10.05 15.39
C TYR A 110 -0.36 9.71 14.22
N PHE A 111 -0.88 9.09 13.15
CA PHE A 111 -0.04 8.74 11.99
C PHE A 111 0.33 9.93 11.10
N THR A 112 -0.43 11.02 11.11
CA THR A 112 0.00 12.28 10.48
C THR A 112 1.09 12.99 11.28
N LEU A 113 1.12 12.85 12.60
CA LEU A 113 2.17 13.44 13.45
C LEU A 113 3.46 12.62 13.47
N PHE A 114 3.38 11.30 13.26
CA PHE A 114 4.53 10.38 13.29
C PHE A 114 4.71 9.65 11.95
N PRO A 115 5.28 10.31 10.91
CA PRO A 115 5.45 9.72 9.59
C PRO A 115 6.34 8.46 9.59
N ASP A 116 7.39 8.42 10.41
CA ASP A 116 8.29 7.25 10.49
C ASP A 116 7.57 5.98 10.92
N LYS A 117 6.65 6.11 11.89
CA LYS A 117 5.84 4.99 12.37
C LYS A 117 4.83 4.55 11.32
N LYS A 118 4.24 5.50 10.58
CA LYS A 118 3.35 5.23 9.45
C LYS A 118 4.09 4.39 8.40
N LEU A 119 5.28 4.81 7.97
CA LEU A 119 6.10 4.06 7.01
C LEU A 119 6.46 2.67 7.51
N LYS A 120 6.87 2.53 8.78
CA LYS A 120 7.18 1.21 9.38
C LYS A 120 5.99 0.27 9.37
N HIS A 121 4.78 0.78 9.63
CA HIS A 121 3.56 -0.01 9.56
C HIS A 121 3.18 -0.39 8.12
N ILE A 122 3.31 0.53 7.17
CA ILE A 122 3.08 0.25 5.74
C ILE A 122 4.07 -0.82 5.25
N ALA A 123 5.36 -0.67 5.54
CA ALA A 123 6.40 -1.64 5.20
C ALA A 123 6.12 -3.01 5.81
N LYS A 124 5.65 -3.07 7.06
CA LYS A 124 5.27 -4.34 7.71
C LYS A 124 4.11 -5.03 7.00
N ILE A 125 3.13 -4.28 6.48
CA ILE A 125 2.01 -4.88 5.74
C ILE A 125 2.43 -5.27 4.32
N ALA A 126 3.25 -4.44 3.66
CA ALA A 126 3.83 -4.69 2.35
C ALA A 126 4.70 -5.95 2.33
N LYS A 127 5.38 -6.30 3.44
CA LYS A 127 6.20 -7.52 3.58
C LYS A 127 5.47 -8.83 3.20
N ASN A 128 4.14 -8.85 3.24
CA ASN A 128 3.36 -10.02 2.85
C ASN A 128 3.29 -10.22 1.32
N ASP A 129 3.69 -9.22 0.54
CA ASP A 129 3.68 -9.25 -0.92
C ASP A 129 5.08 -8.86 -1.46
N HIS A 130 5.68 -9.76 -2.25
CA HIS A 130 7.01 -9.57 -2.80
C HIS A 130 7.08 -8.36 -3.74
N LEU A 131 6.04 -8.11 -4.53
CA LEU A 131 6.03 -7.00 -5.47
C LEU A 131 5.95 -5.66 -4.73
N ASP A 132 5.11 -5.57 -3.70
CA ASP A 132 5.01 -4.36 -2.87
C ASP A 132 6.30 -4.06 -2.11
N THR A 133 6.90 -5.11 -1.54
CA THR A 133 8.19 -4.98 -0.86
C THR A 133 9.26 -4.47 -1.82
N PHE A 134 9.30 -5.03 -3.04
CA PHE A 134 10.22 -4.61 -4.08
C PHE A 134 9.98 -3.17 -4.54
N ILE A 135 8.73 -2.75 -4.78
CA ILE A 135 8.41 -1.37 -5.19
C ILE A 135 8.77 -0.38 -4.07
N LEU A 136 8.50 -0.74 -2.81
CA LEU A 136 8.85 0.08 -1.66
C LEU A 136 10.37 0.24 -1.52
N GLU A 137 11.12 -0.85 -1.70
CA GLU A 137 12.59 -0.82 -1.72
C GLU A 137 13.13 -0.02 -2.90
N ALA A 138 12.62 -0.23 -4.11
CA ALA A 138 13.01 0.52 -5.30
C ALA A 138 12.71 2.01 -5.18
N SER A 139 11.58 2.37 -4.58
CA SER A 139 11.27 3.77 -4.29
C SER A 139 12.15 4.36 -3.19
N ALA A 140 12.56 3.59 -2.19
CA ALA A 140 13.43 4.11 -1.13
C ALA A 140 14.87 4.31 -1.63
N THR A 141 15.36 3.36 -2.44
CA THR A 141 16.73 3.35 -2.96
C THR A 141 16.90 4.20 -4.21
N GLN A 142 15.81 4.53 -4.91
CA GLN A 142 15.81 5.21 -6.21
C GLN A 142 16.67 4.48 -7.27
N ILE A 143 16.90 3.17 -7.10
CA ILE A 143 17.61 2.32 -8.05
C ILE A 143 16.66 2.02 -9.22
N PRO A 144 17.10 2.13 -10.49
CA PRO A 144 16.26 1.78 -11.62
C PRO A 144 15.80 0.32 -11.58
N ILE A 145 14.57 0.10 -11.99
CA ILE A 145 13.99 -1.23 -12.14
C ILE A 145 13.63 -1.50 -13.59
N LEU A 146 13.68 -2.76 -13.99
CA LEU A 146 13.15 -3.26 -15.24
C LEU A 146 11.81 -3.93 -14.96
N VAL A 147 10.76 -3.49 -15.65
CA VAL A 147 9.43 -4.10 -15.62
C VAL A 147 9.11 -4.63 -17.01
N THR A 148 8.78 -5.91 -17.10
CA THR A 148 8.28 -6.58 -18.31
C THR A 148 6.79 -6.84 -18.14
N LEU A 149 6.00 -6.36 -19.12
CA LEU A 149 4.56 -6.56 -19.17
C LEU A 149 4.18 -7.81 -19.97
N GLY A 150 2.96 -8.33 -19.81
CA GLY A 150 2.44 -9.45 -20.60
C GLY A 150 2.35 -9.19 -22.10
N SER A 151 2.33 -7.92 -22.50
CA SER A 151 2.48 -7.51 -23.91
C SER A 151 3.91 -7.67 -24.47
N ARG A 152 4.87 -8.16 -23.66
CA ARG A 152 6.33 -8.11 -23.87
C ARG A 152 6.92 -6.70 -23.89
N LYS A 153 6.11 -5.65 -23.70
CA LYS A 153 6.63 -4.29 -23.55
C LYS A 153 7.43 -4.18 -22.26
N CYS A 154 8.56 -3.49 -22.32
CA CYS A 154 9.48 -3.34 -21.21
C CYS A 154 9.71 -1.87 -20.91
N TYR A 155 9.83 -1.56 -19.62
CA TYR A 155 10.20 -0.25 -19.13
C TYR A 155 11.35 -0.38 -18.14
N VAL A 156 12.36 0.47 -18.29
CA VAL A 156 13.40 0.68 -17.29
C VAL A 156 13.21 2.05 -16.71
N GLY A 157 13.14 2.18 -15.39
CA GLY A 157 12.83 3.47 -14.78
C GLY A 157 12.94 3.50 -13.27
N ILE A 158 12.74 4.67 -12.69
CA ILE A 158 12.76 4.88 -11.24
C ILE A 158 11.33 4.82 -10.71
N CYS A 159 11.11 4.09 -9.61
CA CYS A 159 9.79 4.02 -8.99
C CYS A 159 9.48 5.26 -8.16
N PHE A 160 8.29 5.81 -8.35
CA PHE A 160 7.69 6.79 -7.46
C PHE A 160 6.75 6.07 -6.50
N GLY A 161 7.26 5.66 -5.34
CA GLY A 161 6.54 4.85 -4.35
C GLY A 161 5.61 5.63 -3.41
N GLU A 162 5.42 6.92 -3.60
CA GLU A 162 4.48 7.69 -2.75
C GLU A 162 3.05 7.67 -3.31
N ALA A 163 2.88 7.54 -4.62
CA ALA A 163 1.57 7.61 -5.27
C ALA A 163 0.77 6.30 -5.05
N GLY A 164 -0.04 6.27 -3.99
CA GLY A 164 -1.07 5.25 -3.76
C GLY A 164 -0.87 4.36 -2.53
N PHE A 165 0.30 4.38 -1.87
CA PHE A 165 0.48 3.63 -0.61
C PHE A 165 -0.34 4.20 0.55
N ASP A 166 -0.56 5.52 0.59
CA ASP A 166 -1.42 6.21 1.56
C ASP A 166 -2.89 5.77 1.49
N ASP A 167 -3.27 5.23 0.34
CA ASP A 167 -4.62 4.85 -0.01
C ASP A 167 -4.80 3.34 -0.07
N GLY A 168 -3.98 2.58 0.66
CA GLY A 168 -4.21 1.15 0.93
C GLY A 168 -3.43 0.16 0.07
N GLY A 169 -2.35 0.65 -0.52
CA GLY A 169 -1.52 -0.08 -1.47
C GLY A 169 -1.88 0.34 -2.88
N SER A 170 -0.88 0.37 -3.75
CA SER A 170 -1.11 0.74 -5.14
C SER A 170 -1.47 -0.52 -5.95
N GLU A 171 -2.63 -0.54 -6.60
CA GLU A 171 -2.94 -1.54 -7.65
C GLU A 171 -2.06 -1.35 -8.90
N HIS A 172 -1.30 -0.26 -8.91
CA HIS A 172 -0.48 0.17 -10.02
C HIS A 172 0.94 0.48 -9.55
N ILE A 173 1.90 0.39 -10.45
CA ILE A 173 3.28 0.84 -10.28
C ILE A 173 3.40 2.18 -11.00
N SER A 174 3.86 3.20 -10.30
CA SER A 174 4.19 4.50 -10.91
C SER A 174 5.70 4.55 -11.18
N LEU A 175 6.06 4.60 -12.45
CA LEU A 175 7.45 4.52 -12.91
C LEU A 175 7.79 5.77 -13.72
N LEU A 176 8.90 6.43 -13.42
CA LEU A 176 9.54 7.37 -14.33
C LEU A 176 10.36 6.59 -15.35
N PRO A 177 9.93 6.46 -16.61
CA PRO A 177 10.69 5.69 -17.58
C PRO A 177 11.97 6.44 -17.91
N LEU A 178 13.11 5.74 -17.83
CA LEU A 178 14.40 6.15 -18.38
C LEU A 178 14.60 5.55 -19.77
N LEU A 179 14.22 4.28 -19.94
CA LEU A 179 14.25 3.56 -21.21
C LEU A 179 12.94 2.79 -21.40
N SER A 180 12.53 2.58 -22.65
CA SER A 180 11.50 1.58 -22.96
C SER A 180 11.86 0.75 -24.19
N GLY A 181 11.21 -0.39 -24.30
CA GLY A 181 11.50 -1.37 -25.32
C GLY A 181 10.55 -2.54 -25.28
N TYR A 182 11.02 -3.68 -25.77
CA TYR A 182 10.28 -4.94 -25.74
C TYR A 182 11.22 -6.13 -25.63
N ARG A 183 10.71 -7.27 -25.17
CA ARG A 183 11.41 -8.55 -25.30
C ARG A 183 11.11 -9.18 -26.64
N ASP A 184 12.17 -9.60 -27.32
CA ASP A 184 12.05 -10.36 -28.57
C ASP A 184 11.18 -11.60 -28.38
N LYS A 185 10.36 -11.95 -29.39
CA LYS A 185 9.40 -13.05 -29.26
C LYS A 185 10.10 -14.41 -29.17
N ASP A 186 11.20 -14.57 -29.88
CA ASP A 186 11.86 -15.87 -30.05
C ASP A 186 13.08 -15.99 -29.14
N LYS A 187 13.87 -14.91 -29.01
CA LYS A 187 15.08 -14.87 -28.16
C LYS A 187 14.80 -14.41 -26.73
N LEU A 188 13.65 -13.79 -26.45
CA LEU A 188 13.31 -13.13 -25.17
C LEU A 188 14.32 -12.07 -24.70
N SER A 189 15.22 -11.64 -25.60
CA SER A 189 16.23 -10.62 -25.33
C SER A 189 15.59 -9.24 -25.26
N LEU A 190 16.06 -8.42 -24.32
CA LEU A 190 15.54 -7.06 -24.12
C LEU A 190 16.07 -6.13 -25.23
N ASN A 191 15.18 -5.57 -26.03
CA ASN A 191 15.50 -4.59 -27.07
C ASN A 191 15.00 -3.21 -26.66
N ILE A 192 15.92 -2.27 -26.45
CA ILE A 192 15.60 -0.88 -26.10
C ILE A 192 15.30 -0.10 -27.39
N LEU A 193 14.16 0.58 -27.44
CA LEU A 193 13.72 1.39 -28.58
C LEU A 193 13.79 2.88 -28.27
N THR A 194 13.42 3.27 -27.06
CA THR A 194 13.24 4.68 -26.69
C THR A 194 14.07 4.99 -25.47
N ASN A 195 14.86 6.06 -25.55
CA ASN A 195 15.63 6.59 -24.44
C ASN A 195 15.00 7.92 -23.98
N TYR A 196 14.27 7.87 -22.89
CA TYR A 196 13.64 9.05 -22.28
C TYR A 196 14.65 9.91 -21.55
N HIS A 197 15.72 9.31 -21.02
CA HIS A 197 16.76 10.06 -20.30
C HIS A 197 17.37 11.16 -21.16
N ILE A 198 17.66 10.87 -22.44
CA ILE A 198 18.15 11.87 -23.41
C ILE A 198 17.10 12.97 -23.60
N HIS A 199 15.83 12.62 -23.73
CA HIS A 199 14.77 13.62 -23.88
C HIS A 199 14.65 14.53 -22.65
N TYR A 200 14.81 13.97 -21.45
CA TYR A 200 14.79 14.75 -20.21
C TYR A 200 15.99 15.68 -20.08
N GLU A 201 17.17 15.24 -20.54
CA GLU A 201 18.40 16.04 -20.57
C GLU A 201 18.32 17.16 -21.61
N ASP A 202 17.94 16.84 -22.86
CA ASP A 202 17.84 17.81 -23.97
C ASP A 202 16.81 18.92 -23.75
N ASN A 203 15.85 18.72 -22.83
CA ASN A 203 14.79 19.68 -22.51
C ASN A 203 14.92 20.25 -21.09
N ASP A 204 16.09 20.06 -20.44
CA ASP A 204 16.40 20.57 -19.09
C ASP A 204 15.32 20.24 -18.04
N LEU A 205 14.65 19.08 -18.18
CA LEU A 205 13.51 18.69 -17.35
C LEU A 205 13.92 18.26 -15.93
N TYR A 206 15.21 17.96 -15.70
CA TYR A 206 15.74 17.66 -14.37
C TYR A 206 15.85 18.88 -13.47
N ASP A 207 16.09 20.05 -14.05
CA ASP A 207 16.35 21.28 -13.30
C ASP A 207 15.06 21.94 -12.80
N GLY A 208 13.89 21.47 -13.27
CA GLY A 208 12.58 21.95 -12.84
C GLY A 208 12.28 23.42 -13.22
N THR A 209 13.13 24.02 -14.05
CA THR A 209 13.04 25.39 -14.56
C THR A 209 12.17 25.52 -15.81
N HIS A 210 11.65 24.41 -16.32
CA HIS A 210 10.82 24.37 -17.51
C HIS A 210 9.41 24.88 -17.20
N ASP A 211 8.96 25.91 -17.92
CA ASP A 211 7.75 26.70 -17.57
C ASP A 211 6.43 25.90 -17.56
N ASN A 212 6.35 24.76 -18.27
CA ASN A 212 5.09 24.03 -18.48
C ASN A 212 5.15 22.50 -18.27
N LEU A 213 6.33 21.91 -18.07
CA LEU A 213 6.50 20.46 -18.05
C LEU A 213 7.33 20.02 -16.85
N THR A 214 6.86 18.99 -16.14
CA THR A 214 7.57 18.39 -15.00
C THR A 214 7.79 16.90 -15.25
N LEU A 215 8.85 16.32 -14.67
CA LEU A 215 9.15 14.87 -14.78
C LEU A 215 7.98 13.99 -14.33
N ASP A 216 7.20 14.48 -13.36
CA ASP A 216 5.97 13.85 -12.88
C ASP A 216 5.00 13.52 -14.02
N GLN A 217 4.87 14.40 -15.02
CA GLN A 217 3.94 14.21 -16.14
C GLN A 217 4.37 13.11 -17.12
N PHE A 218 5.63 12.66 -17.05
CA PHE A 218 6.15 11.57 -17.87
C PHE A 218 6.01 10.20 -17.22
N ARG A 219 5.40 10.13 -16.03
CA ARG A 219 5.20 8.86 -15.31
C ARG A 219 4.31 7.90 -16.09
N VAL A 220 4.74 6.65 -16.12
CA VAL A 220 3.97 5.54 -16.66
C VAL A 220 3.33 4.82 -15.48
N ILE A 221 2.00 4.72 -15.51
CA ILE A 221 1.21 3.99 -14.53
C ILE A 221 0.91 2.61 -15.08
N ILE A 222 1.44 1.58 -14.41
CA ILE A 222 1.38 0.18 -14.86
C ILE A 222 0.50 -0.62 -13.89
N PRO A 223 -0.60 -1.24 -14.32
CA PRO A 223 -1.36 -2.14 -13.46
C PRO A 223 -0.51 -3.33 -13.02
N LYS A 224 -0.54 -3.69 -11.73
CA LYS A 224 0.20 -4.84 -11.21
C LYS A 224 -0.18 -6.15 -11.89
N SER A 225 -1.44 -6.29 -12.32
CA SER A 225 -1.94 -7.47 -13.03
C SER A 225 -1.26 -7.71 -14.39
N GLU A 226 -0.68 -6.66 -14.98
CA GLU A 226 0.01 -6.73 -16.28
C GLU A 226 1.51 -7.03 -16.14
N VAL A 227 2.05 -6.98 -14.93
CA VAL A 227 3.48 -7.18 -14.67
C VAL A 227 3.77 -8.67 -14.60
N GLU A 228 4.59 -9.15 -15.53
CA GLU A 228 5.04 -10.54 -15.54
C GLU A 228 6.40 -10.71 -14.83
N ILE A 229 7.33 -9.79 -15.09
CA ILE A 229 8.70 -9.86 -14.56
C ILE A 229 9.12 -8.47 -14.09
N TYR A 230 9.72 -8.41 -12.91
CA TYR A 230 10.29 -7.20 -12.34
C TYR A 230 11.65 -7.52 -11.71
N SER A 231 12.61 -6.61 -11.86
CA SER A 231 13.94 -6.74 -11.24
C SER A 231 14.61 -5.39 -11.10
N PHE A 232 15.59 -5.27 -10.20
CA PHE A 232 16.53 -4.15 -10.26
C PHE A 232 17.28 -4.18 -11.59
N PHE A 233 17.68 -3.01 -12.05
CA PHE A 233 18.31 -2.84 -13.34
C PHE A 233 19.48 -1.86 -13.24
N ASP A 234 20.66 -2.35 -13.60
CA ASP A 234 21.84 -1.52 -13.79
C ASP A 234 22.13 -1.35 -15.28
N ILE A 235 22.12 -0.09 -15.72
CA ILE A 235 22.36 0.30 -17.12
C ILE A 235 23.79 -0.05 -17.54
N ALA A 236 24.78 0.07 -16.63
CA ALA A 236 26.18 -0.22 -16.96
C ALA A 236 26.40 -1.71 -17.24
N THR A 237 25.91 -2.57 -16.35
CA THR A 237 25.93 -4.02 -16.51
C THR A 237 25.17 -4.46 -17.78
N PHE A 238 24.01 -3.87 -18.05
CA PHE A 238 23.24 -4.18 -19.26
C PHE A 238 24.01 -3.89 -20.56
N LYS A 239 24.76 -2.79 -20.62
CA LYS A 239 25.60 -2.46 -21.79
C LYS A 239 26.65 -3.55 -22.04
N GLN A 240 27.29 -4.05 -20.99
CA GLN A 240 28.28 -5.13 -21.09
C GLN A 240 27.64 -6.42 -21.60
N PHE A 241 26.47 -6.80 -21.07
CA PHE A 241 25.73 -7.98 -21.55
C PHE A 241 25.36 -7.85 -23.02
N LYS A 242 24.92 -6.67 -23.47
CA LYS A 242 24.59 -6.43 -24.89
C LYS A 242 25.80 -6.51 -25.82
N GLU A 243 26.98 -6.11 -25.37
CA GLU A 243 28.21 -6.27 -26.15
C GLU A 243 28.59 -7.74 -26.30
N VAL A 244 28.44 -8.54 -25.23
CA VAL A 244 28.67 -9.99 -25.27
C VAL A 244 27.65 -10.67 -26.17
N GLU A 245 26.35 -10.36 -26.06
CA GLU A 245 25.30 -10.90 -26.94
C GLU A 245 25.63 -10.62 -28.42
N LYS A 246 26.04 -9.39 -28.76
CA LYS A 246 26.45 -9.03 -30.14
C LYS A 246 27.66 -9.82 -30.63
N LYS A 247 28.60 -10.18 -29.74
CA LYS A 247 29.75 -11.03 -30.08
C LYS A 247 29.31 -12.48 -30.32
N CYS A 248 28.42 -13.00 -29.48
CA CYS A 248 27.86 -14.36 -29.61
C CYS A 248 27.04 -14.51 -30.90
N ASP A 249 26.18 -13.53 -31.22
CA ASP A 249 25.34 -13.55 -32.42
C ASP A 249 26.18 -13.55 -33.72
N LYS A 250 27.35 -12.89 -33.72
CA LYS A 250 28.26 -12.83 -34.88
C LYS A 250 29.12 -14.07 -35.06
N ASN A 251 29.55 -14.69 -33.95
CA ASN A 251 30.55 -15.75 -33.97
C ASN A 251 29.96 -17.14 -33.71
N GLY A 252 28.65 -17.24 -33.48
CA GLY A 252 28.01 -18.45 -32.95
C GLY A 252 28.21 -18.58 -31.43
N ALA A 253 27.32 -19.30 -30.76
CA ALA A 253 27.46 -19.65 -29.35
C ALA A 253 28.56 -20.73 -29.23
N ASP A 254 29.82 -20.32 -29.32
CA ASP A 254 30.96 -21.20 -29.11
C ASP A 254 31.46 -21.07 -27.66
N ASN A 255 32.02 -22.15 -27.11
CA ASN A 255 32.29 -22.37 -25.66
C ASN A 255 33.22 -21.36 -24.96
N GLY A 256 33.62 -20.27 -25.62
CA GLY A 256 34.40 -19.16 -25.07
C GLY A 256 33.78 -17.78 -25.23
N ILE A 257 32.59 -17.68 -25.83
CA ILE A 257 31.89 -16.41 -26.04
C ILE A 257 30.45 -16.59 -25.53
N GLY A 258 30.21 -16.25 -24.27
CA GLY A 258 28.85 -16.11 -23.73
C GLY A 258 28.58 -16.73 -22.37
N ILE A 259 29.44 -17.63 -21.89
CA ILE A 259 29.65 -17.81 -20.45
C ILE A 259 31.13 -17.47 -20.28
N PRO A 260 31.52 -16.47 -19.44
CA PRO A 260 32.93 -16.32 -19.17
C PRO A 260 33.43 -17.65 -18.60
N ASN A 261 34.64 -18.03 -18.98
CA ASN A 261 35.52 -18.80 -18.11
C ASN A 261 35.66 -18.04 -16.76
N SER A 262 34.63 -18.01 -15.94
CA SER A 262 34.80 -18.00 -14.51
C SER A 262 34.80 -19.47 -14.13
N GLU A 263 35.91 -19.93 -13.55
CA GLU A 263 35.75 -20.94 -12.52
C GLU A 263 34.65 -20.42 -11.60
N PHE A 264 33.48 -21.07 -11.63
CA PHE A 264 32.41 -20.77 -10.69
C PHE A 264 32.94 -21.13 -9.30
N SER A 265 33.54 -20.14 -8.64
CA SER A 265 34.12 -20.34 -7.32
C SER A 265 33.00 -20.26 -6.29
N ALA A 266 32.56 -21.41 -5.79
CA ALA A 266 31.52 -21.48 -4.77
C ALA A 266 31.88 -20.68 -3.50
N SER A 267 33.17 -20.47 -3.22
CA SER A 267 33.64 -19.75 -2.03
C SER A 267 33.36 -18.25 -2.05
N SER A 268 33.46 -17.58 -3.21
CA SER A 268 33.19 -16.14 -3.32
C SER A 268 31.70 -15.80 -3.17
N VAL A 269 30.83 -16.70 -3.64
CA VAL A 269 29.38 -16.61 -3.44
C VAL A 269 29.05 -16.78 -1.95
N GLN A 270 29.69 -17.73 -1.27
CA GLN A 270 29.42 -18.03 0.13
C GLN A 270 29.89 -16.93 1.10
N GLU A 271 30.95 -16.19 0.75
CA GLU A 271 31.35 -14.95 1.44
C GLU A 271 30.35 -13.81 1.20
N SER A 272 29.96 -13.56 -0.06
CA SER A 272 28.96 -12.52 -0.39
C SER A 272 27.59 -12.77 0.26
N TYR A 273 27.14 -14.02 0.34
CA TYR A 273 25.90 -14.40 1.04
C TYR A 273 26.00 -14.22 2.57
N ARG A 274 27.18 -14.40 3.17
CA ARG A 274 27.41 -14.15 4.60
C ARG A 274 27.38 -12.66 4.92
N ASP A 275 27.94 -11.83 4.05
CA ASP A 275 27.93 -10.37 4.22
C ASP A 275 26.55 -9.74 3.96
N PHE A 276 25.75 -10.32 3.07
CA PHE A 276 24.36 -9.90 2.85
C PHE A 276 23.45 -10.21 4.06
N ASN A 277 23.69 -11.34 4.75
CA ASN A 277 22.95 -11.69 5.96
C ASN A 277 23.38 -10.87 7.20
N SER A 278 24.61 -10.36 7.23
CA SER A 278 25.08 -9.52 8.35
C SER A 278 24.57 -8.07 8.25
N THR A 279 24.34 -7.56 7.04
CA THR A 279 23.80 -6.21 6.79
C THR A 279 22.28 -6.12 6.89
N SER A 280 21.55 -7.23 6.68
CA SER A 280 20.08 -7.29 6.81
C SER A 280 19.57 -7.49 8.25
N SER A 281 20.48 -7.64 9.22
CA SER A 281 20.18 -7.78 10.66
C SER A 281 20.42 -6.51 11.50
N GLY A 282 20.64 -5.36 10.87
CA GLY A 282 20.80 -4.04 11.52
C GLY A 282 19.50 -3.25 11.60
#